data_AF-A0A4R6Y4I7-F1
#
_entry.id   AF-A0A4R6Y4I7-F1
#
_cell.length_a   1.000
_cell.length_b   1.000
_cell.length_c   1.000
_cell.angle_alpha   90.00
_cell.angle_beta   90.00
_cell.angle_gamma   90.00
#
_symmetry.space_group_name_H-M   'P 1'
#
loop_
_entity.id
_entity.type
_entity.pdbx_description
1 polymer ?
#
loop_
_entity_poly.entity_id
_entity_poly.type
_entity_poly.pdbx_seq_one_letter_code
_entity_poly.pdbx_strand_id
1 'polypeptide(L)' 'VAPDPSAAMNWLKNRQPDKWRDKSEIDHKSSDGTMTPKYQVEFVDTVRPAKG' A
#
# COMPACT_ATOMS: atom_id res chain seq x y z
N VAL A 1 35.90 -4.74 22.84
CA VAL A 1 34.86 -4.17 21.95
C VAL A 1 33.54 -4.80 22.34
N ALA A 2 32.54 -4.00 22.71
CA ALA A 2 31.21 -4.51 22.99
C ALA A 2 30.52 -4.91 21.67
N PRO A 3 29.68 -5.95 21.67
CA PRO A 3 28.92 -6.32 20.48
C PRO A 3 28.02 -5.17 20.04
N ASP A 4 27.95 -4.90 18.74
CA ASP A 4 27.11 -3.83 18.19
C ASP A 4 25.61 -4.22 18.34
N PRO A 5 24.85 -3.51 19.18
CA PRO A 5 23.43 -3.81 19.38
C PRO A 5 22.61 -3.61 18.11
N SER A 6 23.05 -2.75 17.18
CA SER A 6 22.38 -2.54 15.89
C SER A 6 22.49 -3.78 15.00
N ALA A 7 23.68 -4.38 14.92
CA ALA A 7 23.89 -5.64 14.20
C ALA A 7 23.00 -6.78 14.74
N ALA A 8 22.88 -6.90 16.07
CA ALA A 8 21.99 -7.87 16.69
C ALA A 8 20.51 -7.63 16.34
N MET A 9 20.05 -6.38 16.38
CA MET A 9 18.69 -6.01 16.00
C MET A 9 18.40 -6.32 14.52
N ASN A 10 19.32 -5.99 13.61
CA ASN A 10 19.14 -6.26 12.19
C ASN A 10 19.09 -7.76 11.88
N TRP A 11 19.88 -8.57 12.60
CA TRP A 11 19.82 -10.02 12.48
C TRP A 11 18.45 -10.58 12.89
N LEU A 12 17.89 -10.09 14.00
CA LEU A 12 16.59 -10.52 14.50
C LEU A 12 15.44 -10.10 13.58
N LYS A 13 15.46 -8.88 13.02
CA LYS A 13 14.49 -8.43 12.02
C LYS A 13 14.45 -9.31 10.76
N ASN A 14 15.59 -9.85 10.35
CA ASN A 14 15.68 -10.71 9.16
C ASN A 14 15.36 -12.18 9.44
N ARG A 15 15.77 -12.73 10.60
CA ARG A 15 15.61 -14.16 10.92
C ARG A 15 14.42 -14.50 11.80
N GLN A 16 13.86 -13.53 12.53
CA GLN A 16 12.65 -13.68 13.33
C GLN A 16 11.64 -12.58 12.98
N PRO A 17 11.23 -12.46 11.70
CA PRO A 17 10.45 -11.33 11.23
C PRO A 17 9.10 -11.21 11.95
N ASP A 18 8.45 -12.32 12.29
CA ASP A 18 7.14 -12.32 12.96
C ASP A 18 7.16 -11.66 14.35
N LYS A 19 8.33 -11.64 15.00
CA LYS A 19 8.52 -11.08 16.34
C LYS A 19 9.19 -9.71 16.32
N TRP A 20 10.08 -9.47 15.36
CA TRP A 20 11.01 -8.33 15.38
C TRP A 20 10.80 -7.35 14.25
N ARG A 21 10.04 -7.67 13.19
CA ARG A 21 9.66 -6.63 12.24
C ARG A 21 8.65 -5.68 12.87
N ASP A 22 8.76 -4.43 12.44
CA ASP A 22 7.80 -3.41 12.80
C ASP A 22 6.41 -3.79 12.26
N LYS A 23 5.39 -3.59 13.11
CA LYS A 23 4.00 -3.83 12.74
C LYS A 23 3.46 -2.59 12.05
N SER A 24 3.02 -2.73 10.80
CA SER A 24 2.36 -1.65 10.06
C SER A 24 0.86 -1.73 10.28
N GLU A 25 0.25 -0.64 10.73
CA GLU A 25 -1.19 -0.44 10.68
C GLU A 25 -1.53 0.21 9.34
N ILE A 26 -2.30 -0.51 8.51
CA ILE A 26 -2.66 -0.06 7.17
C ILE A 26 -4.14 0.29 7.18
N ASP A 27 -4.48 1.53 6.80
CA ASP A 27 -5.88 1.90 6.58
C ASP A 27 -6.35 1.36 5.22
N HIS A 28 -7.37 0.50 5.26
CA HIS A 28 -7.98 -0.09 4.07
C HIS A 28 -9.17 0.71 3.54
N LYS A 29 -9.37 1.94 4.01
CA LYS A 29 -10.39 2.85 3.53
C LYS A 29 -9.92 3.58 2.28
N SER A 30 -10.82 3.69 1.31
CA SER A 30 -10.72 4.67 0.24
C SER A 30 -10.80 6.10 0.79
N SER A 31 -10.41 7.08 -0.01
CA SER A 31 -10.45 8.51 0.35
C SER A 31 -11.82 9.03 0.79
N ASP A 32 -12.89 8.31 0.45
CA ASP A 32 -14.29 8.59 0.80
C ASP A 32 -14.79 7.74 1.98
N GLY A 33 -13.90 7.00 2.66
CA GLY A 33 -14.23 6.14 3.78
C GLY A 33 -14.82 4.77 3.41
N THR A 34 -15.06 4.50 2.13
CA THR A 34 -15.60 3.22 1.65
C THR A 34 -14.50 2.17 1.51
N MET A 35 -14.86 0.88 1.48
CA MET A 35 -13.93 -0.21 1.14
C MET A 35 -14.14 -0.75 -0.28
N THR A 36 -14.95 -0.05 -1.09
CA THR A 36 -15.31 -0.49 -2.43
C THR A 36 -14.27 -0.05 -3.44
N PRO A 37 -13.83 -0.93 -4.36
CA PRO A 37 -12.91 -0.56 -5.43
C PRO A 37 -13.56 0.46 -6.37
N LYS A 38 -12.84 1.55 -6.68
CA LYS A 38 -13.30 2.56 -7.63
C LYS A 38 -13.02 2.07 -9.05
N TYR A 39 -14.08 1.73 -9.79
CA TYR A 39 -13.96 1.53 -11.24
C TYR A 39 -13.78 2.90 -11.90
N GLN A 40 -12.66 3.08 -12.60
CA GLN A 40 -12.51 4.23 -13.50
C GLN A 40 -13.22 3.88 -14.80
N VAL A 41 -14.43 4.39 -14.96
CA VAL A 41 -15.18 4.26 -16.21
C VAL A 41 -14.77 5.42 -17.10
N GLU A 42 -13.93 5.15 -18.08
CA GLU A 42 -13.67 6.10 -19.16
C GLU A 42 -14.91 6.16 -20.05
N PHE A 43 -15.66 7.26 -19.95
CA PHE A 43 -16.70 7.55 -20.93
C PHE A 43 -15.99 7.99 -22.23
N VAL A 44 -15.81 7.04 -23.14
CA VAL A 44 -15.38 7.35 -24.51
C VAL A 44 -16.59 7.96 -25.23
N ASP A 45 -16.60 9.28 -25.37
CA ASP A 45 -17.59 10.01 -26.16
C ASP A 45 -17.45 9.64 -27.66
N THR A 46 -17.95 8.47 -28.05
CA THR A 46 -18.12 8.11 -29.46
C THR A 46 -19.49 8.55 -29.94
N VAL A 47 -19.78 9.85 -29.92
CA VAL A 47 -20.82 10.41 -30.78
C VAL A 47 -20.44 11.82 -31.21
N ARG A 48 -19.79 11.93 -32.38
CA ARG A 48 -19.85 13.18 -33.16
C ARG A 48 -20.84 12.96 -34.31
N PRO A 49 -22.11 13.40 -34.21
CA PRO A 49 -22.89 13.66 -35.40
C PRO A 49 -22.54 15.09 -35.83
N ALA A 50 -21.68 15.22 -36.83
CA ALA A 50 -21.53 16.51 -37.51
C ALA A 50 -22.81 16.76 -38.30
N LYS A 51 -23.54 17.79 -37.87
CA LYS A 51 -24.74 18.34 -38.50
C LYS A 51 -24.48 18.74 -39.96
N GLY A 52 -25.51 18.61 -40.80
CA GLY A 52 -25.60 19.26 -42.12
C GLY A 52 -26.22 18.37 -43.17
#